data_AF-A0A4S8LJ92-F1
#
_entry.id   AF-A0A4S8LJ92-F1
#
_cell.length_a   1.000
_cell.length_b   1.000
_cell.length_c   1.000
_cell.angle_alpha   90.00
_cell.angle_beta   90.00
_cell.angle_gamma   90.00
#
_symmetry.space_group_name_H-M   'P 1'
#
loop_
_entity.id
_entity.type
_entity.pdbx_description
1 polymer ?
#
loop_
_entity_poly.entity_id
_entity_poly.type
_entity_poly.pdbx_seq_one_letter_code
_entity_poly.pdbx_strand_id
1 'polypeptide(L)'
;MTAPLPEQPRHLPLSSSRTSLPTMTASLHTQPLPLPLSSSKTSQSTRTAPLRTRPTHLPLSSSRTAPLRTQPQCPPLFCQFTRTAPLRIRPRRLIETYTGRIVEFHENSLIPPYAVLSHRWEEDQEVSLQDMLYLSPAITERRSGYWKIVNACRQAFWDGFSYIWVDTCCIDKSIPWQEEQDINSMYAYYWNSEVCYVYLNDFRISGDPAYDKYCGFGKSTWFTRGWTLQELLAPSSVRFFTVDWEFYGDKKYLGDIIELATNIPRKFFDRENIRGAELREKMSWSVFRGTTKPEDRAYCLLGILGVTTKTEYGEGVFRAFDRLHDVLRIRYPDTKGIDPLLVSRSCSVLFEIYKHSNQKSLAIYLDHLPSSSSFTSTLIGE
;
A
#
# COMPACT_ATOMS: atom_id res chain seq x y z
N MET A 1 31.04 -10.31 65.51
CA MET A 1 31.32 -11.68 65.01
C MET A 1 31.04 -11.69 63.52
N THR A 2 32.05 -12.02 62.73
CA THR A 2 32.04 -11.96 61.25
C THR A 2 31.55 -13.29 60.67
N ALA A 3 30.65 -13.21 59.68
CA ALA A 3 30.23 -14.36 58.87
C ALA A 3 30.91 -14.31 57.48
N PRO A 4 31.20 -15.45 56.82
CA PRO A 4 32.14 -15.50 55.72
C PRO A 4 31.54 -15.25 54.33
N LEU A 5 32.43 -14.88 53.39
CA LEU A 5 32.19 -14.73 51.96
C LEU A 5 31.99 -16.09 51.24
N PRO A 6 31.28 -16.13 50.10
CA PRO A 6 31.09 -17.35 49.31
C PRO A 6 32.32 -17.72 48.46
N GLU A 7 32.54 -19.02 48.28
CA GLU A 7 33.62 -19.58 47.46
C GLU A 7 33.38 -19.41 45.94
N GLN A 8 34.47 -19.25 45.17
CA GLN A 8 34.43 -19.35 43.70
C GLN A 8 34.63 -20.80 43.23
N PRO A 9 33.82 -21.29 42.26
CA PRO A 9 34.14 -22.49 41.50
C PRO A 9 35.13 -22.19 40.35
N ARG A 10 35.88 -23.23 39.95
CA ARG A 10 37.13 -23.14 39.18
C ARG A 10 36.93 -23.15 37.66
N HIS A 11 37.86 -22.54 36.94
CA HIS A 11 37.98 -22.67 35.47
C HIS A 11 38.30 -24.11 35.02
N LEU A 12 37.64 -24.56 33.96
CA LEU A 12 38.08 -25.65 33.07
C LEU A 12 37.73 -25.27 31.60
N PRO A 13 38.37 -25.89 30.58
CA PRO A 13 38.82 -25.13 29.40
C PRO A 13 37.88 -25.13 28.19
N LEU A 14 38.08 -24.12 27.35
CA LEU A 14 37.53 -24.00 26.00
C LEU A 14 38.11 -25.07 25.06
N SER A 15 37.26 -25.93 24.50
CA SER A 15 37.59 -26.75 23.33
C SER A 15 36.99 -26.12 22.07
N SER A 16 37.83 -25.87 21.07
CA SER A 16 37.44 -25.25 19.80
C SER A 16 37.09 -26.30 18.76
N SER A 17 35.83 -26.33 18.32
CA SER A 17 35.38 -27.11 17.16
C SER A 17 34.80 -26.17 16.08
N ARG A 18 35.63 -25.85 15.08
CA ARG A 18 35.17 -25.18 13.85
C ARG A 18 34.35 -26.16 13.01
N THR A 19 33.03 -26.02 12.97
CA THR A 19 32.20 -26.63 11.93
C THR A 19 32.11 -25.70 10.73
N SER A 20 32.83 -26.07 9.66
CA SER A 20 32.77 -25.39 8.36
C SER A 20 31.46 -25.70 7.63
N LEU A 21 30.71 -24.66 7.27
CA LEU A 21 29.59 -24.77 6.32
C LEU A 21 30.11 -25.14 4.92
N PRO A 22 29.47 -26.07 4.19
CA PRO A 22 29.93 -26.49 2.88
C PRO A 22 29.54 -25.48 1.79
N THR A 23 30.54 -24.97 1.08
CA THR A 23 30.35 -24.16 -0.14
C THR A 23 29.77 -25.03 -1.25
N MET A 24 28.52 -24.82 -1.64
CA MET A 24 27.92 -25.47 -2.82
C MET A 24 28.39 -24.80 -4.12
N THR A 25 29.58 -25.15 -4.58
CA THR A 25 30.03 -24.86 -5.96
C THR A 25 29.35 -25.84 -6.93
N ALA A 26 28.21 -25.43 -7.48
CA ALA A 26 27.54 -26.18 -8.55
C ALA A 26 28.32 -26.04 -9.88
N SER A 27 29.19 -27.01 -10.17
CA SER A 27 29.88 -27.11 -11.46
C SER A 27 28.89 -27.52 -12.56
N LEU A 28 28.45 -26.55 -13.37
CA LEU A 28 27.64 -26.81 -14.57
C LEU A 28 28.51 -27.38 -15.70
N HIS A 29 28.71 -28.70 -15.69
CA HIS A 29 29.06 -29.44 -16.89
C HIS A 29 27.78 -29.74 -17.69
N THR A 30 27.48 -28.88 -18.66
CA THR A 30 26.47 -29.15 -19.70
C THR A 30 27.13 -29.14 -21.06
N GLN A 31 27.26 -30.33 -21.66
CA GLN A 31 27.63 -30.46 -23.08
C GLN A 31 26.50 -29.93 -23.97
N PRO A 32 26.80 -29.32 -25.12
CA PRO A 32 25.77 -28.89 -26.07
C PRO A 32 25.22 -30.06 -26.88
N LEU A 33 23.90 -30.24 -26.88
CA LEU A 33 23.18 -31.08 -27.84
C LEU A 33 22.77 -30.24 -29.07
N PRO A 34 22.60 -30.86 -30.26
CA PRO A 34 22.85 -30.18 -31.53
C PRO A 34 21.66 -29.39 -32.10
N LEU A 35 22.00 -28.35 -32.86
CA LEU A 35 21.08 -27.68 -33.80
C LEU A 35 20.75 -28.61 -34.99
N PRO A 36 19.49 -28.68 -35.45
CA PRO A 36 19.17 -29.32 -36.72
C PRO A 36 19.58 -28.43 -37.90
N LEU A 37 20.40 -28.98 -38.79
CA LEU A 37 20.64 -28.42 -40.12
C LEU A 37 19.40 -28.63 -41.00
N SER A 38 18.99 -27.60 -41.74
CA SER A 38 18.33 -27.77 -43.03
C SER A 38 18.90 -26.77 -44.03
N SER A 39 19.05 -27.21 -45.29
CA SER A 39 19.90 -26.53 -46.27
C SER A 39 19.35 -26.59 -47.70
N SER A 40 19.19 -25.40 -48.30
CA SER A 40 19.17 -25.15 -49.75
C SER A 40 19.10 -23.63 -49.94
N LYS A 41 20.10 -22.94 -50.50
CA LYS A 41 20.31 -22.74 -51.97
C LYS A 41 19.03 -22.18 -52.62
N THR A 42 18.99 -21.04 -53.31
CA THR A 42 20.04 -20.19 -53.93
C THR A 42 19.46 -18.74 -54.05
N SER A 43 20.04 -17.65 -54.60
CA SER A 43 21.18 -17.40 -55.51
C SER A 43 21.79 -15.98 -55.35
N GLN A 44 22.62 -15.58 -56.32
CA GLN A 44 23.30 -14.31 -56.58
C GLN A 44 22.29 -13.17 -56.96
N SER A 45 22.63 -11.86 -57.05
CA SER A 45 23.93 -11.26 -57.41
C SER A 45 24.10 -9.75 -57.06
N THR A 46 25.36 -9.36 -56.82
CA THR A 46 26.04 -8.05 -57.12
C THR A 46 25.55 -6.69 -56.59
N ARG A 47 26.46 -6.04 -55.81
CA ARG A 47 27.08 -4.68 -55.98
C ARG A 47 26.16 -3.46 -56.28
N THR A 48 26.38 -2.24 -55.75
CA THR A 48 27.64 -1.57 -55.34
C THR A 48 27.36 -0.36 -54.41
N ALA A 49 28.31 0.00 -53.54
CA ALA A 49 28.45 1.34 -52.93
C ALA A 49 29.38 2.21 -53.83
N PRO A 50 29.73 3.51 -53.57
CA PRO A 50 29.63 4.24 -52.29
C PRO A 50 29.44 5.81 -52.32
N LEU A 51 29.48 6.41 -51.11
CA LEU A 51 30.17 7.68 -50.73
C LEU A 51 29.78 9.10 -51.30
N ARG A 52 29.26 9.93 -50.35
CA ARG A 52 29.81 11.24 -49.87
C ARG A 52 29.39 12.61 -50.50
N THR A 53 28.95 13.51 -49.59
CA THR A 53 29.16 15.00 -49.51
C THR A 53 28.43 16.03 -50.43
N ARG A 54 27.53 16.83 -49.80
CA ARG A 54 27.36 18.33 -49.72
C ARG A 54 28.11 19.27 -50.71
N PRO A 55 27.67 20.55 -50.96
CA PRO A 55 26.74 21.40 -50.16
C PRO A 55 25.75 22.36 -50.91
N THR A 56 24.99 23.14 -50.11
CA THR A 56 24.42 24.51 -50.36
C THR A 56 23.47 24.81 -51.52
N HIS A 57 22.26 25.33 -51.21
CA HIS A 57 21.94 26.78 -51.32
C HIS A 57 20.64 27.12 -50.54
N LEU A 58 20.58 28.33 -49.95
CA LEU A 58 19.39 28.93 -49.30
C LEU A 58 18.52 29.68 -50.33
N PRO A 59 17.23 29.94 -50.04
CA PRO A 59 16.87 31.25 -49.49
C PRO A 59 15.85 31.21 -48.32
N LEU A 60 15.70 32.37 -47.65
CA LEU A 60 14.81 32.58 -46.50
C LEU A 60 13.35 32.80 -46.91
N SER A 61 12.38 32.48 -46.04
CA SER A 61 11.48 33.49 -45.44
C SER A 61 10.39 32.91 -44.50
N SER A 62 9.88 33.80 -43.64
CA SER A 62 8.59 33.75 -42.91
C SER A 62 8.25 32.56 -41.98
N SER A 63 8.61 32.75 -40.71
CA SER A 63 7.71 32.61 -39.54
C SER A 63 6.39 31.84 -39.71
N ARG A 64 6.33 30.62 -39.19
CA ARG A 64 5.09 30.04 -38.63
C ARG A 64 5.36 29.41 -37.27
N THR A 65 4.60 29.87 -36.28
CA THR A 65 4.56 29.34 -34.92
C THR A 65 4.14 27.87 -34.96
N ALA A 66 4.95 26.97 -34.38
CA ALA A 66 4.54 25.59 -34.19
C ALA A 66 3.43 25.53 -33.12
N PRO A 67 2.31 24.79 -33.33
CA PRO A 67 1.33 24.60 -32.29
C PRO A 67 1.92 23.77 -31.15
N LEU A 68 1.54 24.10 -29.90
CA LEU A 68 1.96 23.33 -28.74
C LEU A 68 1.57 21.86 -28.91
N ARG A 69 2.53 20.97 -28.63
CA ARG A 69 2.32 19.52 -28.52
C ARG A 69 1.23 19.28 -27.49
N THR A 70 0.06 18.81 -27.95
CA THR A 70 -1.05 18.47 -27.07
C THR A 70 -0.64 17.36 -26.12
N GLN A 71 -0.94 17.54 -24.84
CA GLN A 71 -0.90 16.46 -23.85
C GLN A 71 -1.79 15.31 -24.34
N PRO A 72 -1.40 14.03 -24.15
CA PRO A 72 -2.27 12.91 -24.50
C PRO A 72 -3.56 13.01 -23.68
N GLN A 73 -4.69 13.17 -24.36
CA GLN A 73 -5.99 13.24 -23.70
C GLN A 73 -6.37 11.86 -23.13
N CYS A 74 -7.03 11.88 -21.97
CA CYS A 74 -7.53 10.68 -21.30
C CYS A 74 -8.42 9.86 -22.25
N PRO A 75 -8.24 8.52 -22.37
CA PRO A 75 -9.13 7.68 -23.16
C PRO A 75 -10.59 7.84 -22.71
N PRO A 76 -11.55 8.03 -23.63
CA PRO A 76 -12.93 8.40 -23.30
C PRO A 76 -13.74 7.32 -22.57
N LEU A 77 -13.17 6.13 -22.33
CA LEU A 77 -13.82 4.99 -21.68
C LEU A 77 -13.85 5.10 -20.14
N PHE A 78 -12.93 5.85 -19.51
CA PHE A 78 -12.87 5.99 -18.05
C PHE A 78 -13.45 7.30 -17.50
N CYS A 79 -13.74 8.29 -18.36
CA CYS A 79 -14.35 9.56 -17.97
C CYS A 79 -15.89 9.54 -18.04
N GLN A 80 -16.51 8.35 -18.00
CA GLN A 80 -17.95 8.20 -17.79
C GLN A 80 -18.26 8.14 -16.30
N PHE A 81 -19.34 8.82 -15.87
CA PHE A 81 -19.75 8.98 -14.48
C PHE A 81 -20.23 7.68 -13.79
N THR A 82 -19.36 6.68 -13.65
CA THR A 82 -19.56 5.55 -12.74
C THR A 82 -19.34 6.02 -11.31
N ARG A 83 -20.34 6.70 -10.73
CA ARG A 83 -20.39 7.21 -9.35
C ARG A 83 -20.44 6.10 -8.28
N THR A 84 -19.90 4.93 -8.60
CA THR A 84 -19.94 3.69 -7.84
C THR A 84 -18.56 3.05 -7.86
N ALA A 85 -17.99 2.78 -6.69
CA ALA A 85 -16.67 2.18 -6.57
C ALA A 85 -16.57 0.87 -7.38
N PRO A 86 -15.53 0.69 -8.23
CA PRO A 86 -15.51 -0.36 -9.23
C PRO A 86 -15.02 -1.71 -8.66
N LEU A 87 -15.82 -2.35 -7.82
CA LEU A 87 -15.46 -3.59 -7.08
C LEU A 87 -15.02 -4.80 -7.93
N ARG A 88 -15.09 -4.74 -9.27
CA ARG A 88 -14.60 -5.78 -10.18
C ARG A 88 -13.24 -5.49 -10.80
N ILE A 89 -12.68 -4.30 -10.59
CA ILE A 89 -11.39 -3.89 -11.15
C ILE A 89 -10.25 -4.58 -10.37
N ARG A 90 -9.31 -5.15 -11.12
CA ARG A 90 -8.05 -5.75 -10.65
C ARG A 90 -6.88 -4.92 -11.20
N PRO A 91 -5.73 -4.83 -10.50
CA PRO A 91 -4.61 -4.04 -10.97
C PRO A 91 -4.02 -4.68 -12.23
N ARG A 92 -3.58 -3.84 -13.18
CA ARG A 92 -2.95 -4.29 -14.43
C ARG A 92 -1.44 -4.47 -14.30
N ARG A 93 -0.83 -3.88 -13.27
CA ARG A 93 0.59 -4.00 -12.96
C ARG A 93 0.77 -4.78 -11.66
N LEU A 94 1.58 -5.83 -11.71
CA LEU A 94 1.87 -6.75 -10.60
C LEU A 94 3.36 -7.06 -10.56
N ILE A 95 3.84 -7.61 -9.46
CA ILE A 95 5.19 -8.17 -9.33
C ILE A 95 5.09 -9.69 -9.46
N GLU A 96 5.88 -10.29 -10.34
CA GLU A 96 6.06 -11.75 -10.40
C GLU A 96 6.90 -12.21 -9.20
N THR A 97 6.33 -13.06 -8.35
CA THR A 97 6.89 -13.37 -7.03
C THR A 97 8.20 -14.16 -7.09
N TYR A 98 8.42 -14.93 -8.15
CA TYR A 98 9.64 -15.70 -8.36
C TYR A 98 10.84 -14.84 -8.80
N THR A 99 10.63 -13.80 -9.61
CA THR A 99 11.71 -12.97 -10.18
C THR A 99 11.81 -11.57 -9.57
N GLY A 100 10.79 -11.13 -8.82
CA GLY A 100 10.69 -9.76 -8.30
C GLY A 100 10.46 -8.70 -9.39
N ARG A 101 10.11 -9.10 -10.63
CA ARG A 101 9.96 -8.18 -11.77
C ARG A 101 8.54 -7.66 -11.90
N ILE A 102 8.42 -6.41 -12.35
CA ILE A 102 7.15 -5.82 -12.77
C ILE A 102 6.65 -6.53 -14.04
N VAL A 103 5.37 -6.91 -14.02
CA VAL A 103 4.61 -7.48 -15.13
C VAL A 103 3.38 -6.61 -15.36
N GLU A 104 3.15 -6.21 -16.60
CA GLU A 104 1.97 -5.44 -17.00
C GLU A 104 1.07 -6.27 -17.93
N PHE A 105 -0.19 -6.41 -17.56
CA PHE A 105 -1.19 -7.23 -18.24
C PHE A 105 -2.02 -6.38 -19.20
N HIS A 106 -2.15 -6.83 -20.44
CA HIS A 106 -2.99 -6.18 -21.46
C HIS A 106 -4.47 -6.10 -21.04
N GLU A 107 -5.21 -5.13 -21.59
CA GLU A 107 -6.60 -4.84 -21.23
C GLU A 107 -7.54 -6.05 -21.32
N ASN A 108 -7.34 -6.91 -22.32
CA ASN A 108 -8.16 -8.11 -22.54
C ASN A 108 -7.67 -9.35 -21.77
N SER A 109 -6.53 -9.27 -21.07
CA SER A 109 -6.02 -10.38 -20.27
C SER A 109 -6.82 -10.52 -18.96
N LEU A 110 -7.09 -11.77 -18.57
CA LEU A 110 -7.56 -12.07 -17.21
C LEU A 110 -6.39 -11.86 -16.24
N ILE A 111 -6.63 -11.14 -15.15
CA ILE A 111 -5.66 -10.97 -14.07
C ILE A 111 -5.72 -12.20 -13.15
N PRO A 112 -4.61 -12.97 -13.00
CA PRO A 112 -4.56 -14.15 -12.13
C PRO A 112 -4.89 -13.81 -10.66
N PRO A 113 -5.12 -14.82 -9.79
CA PRO A 113 -5.12 -14.62 -8.34
C PRO A 113 -3.79 -13.99 -7.87
N TYR A 114 -3.85 -13.05 -6.93
CA TYR A 114 -2.70 -12.30 -6.45
C TYR A 114 -2.80 -12.01 -4.95
N ALA A 115 -1.64 -11.95 -4.30
CA ALA A 115 -1.50 -11.38 -2.96
C ALA A 115 -1.36 -9.85 -3.03
N VAL A 116 -1.51 -9.16 -1.91
CA VAL A 116 -1.29 -7.71 -1.80
C VAL A 116 -0.43 -7.38 -0.57
N LEU A 117 0.53 -6.46 -0.71
CA LEU A 117 1.30 -5.93 0.41
C LEU A 117 0.65 -4.64 0.94
N SER A 118 0.47 -4.59 2.25
CA SER A 118 0.11 -3.42 3.03
C SER A 118 1.25 -3.08 4.00
N HIS A 119 1.77 -1.86 3.95
CA HIS A 119 2.88 -1.44 4.81
C HIS A 119 2.87 0.06 5.10
N ARG A 120 3.53 0.45 6.19
CA ARG A 120 3.90 1.85 6.43
C ARG A 120 5.03 2.24 5.48
N TRP A 121 4.78 3.29 4.70
CA TRP A 121 5.85 3.95 3.94
C TRP A 121 6.84 4.61 4.91
N GLU A 122 8.12 4.41 4.65
CA GLU A 122 9.24 5.07 5.34
C GLU A 122 9.85 6.16 4.43
N GLU A 123 10.16 7.32 5.00
CA GLU A 123 10.65 8.49 4.26
C GLU A 123 11.98 8.18 3.55
N ASP A 124 12.06 8.50 2.26
CA ASP A 124 13.17 8.18 1.33
C ASP A 124 13.59 6.70 1.22
N GLN A 125 12.82 5.77 1.83
CA GLN A 125 13.11 4.32 1.79
C GLN A 125 12.17 3.50 0.92
N GLU A 126 11.09 4.08 0.39
CA GLU A 126 10.22 3.35 -0.54
C GLU A 126 10.84 3.23 -1.94
N VAL A 127 10.39 2.22 -2.68
CA VAL A 127 10.83 1.95 -4.06
C VAL A 127 9.65 2.24 -4.98
N SER A 128 9.83 3.16 -5.94
CA SER A 128 8.84 3.50 -6.95
C SER A 128 8.84 2.51 -8.12
N LEU A 129 7.86 2.63 -9.02
CA LEU A 129 7.86 1.90 -10.29
C LEU A 129 9.12 2.20 -11.10
N GLN A 130 9.52 3.47 -11.17
CA GLN A 130 10.69 3.93 -11.91
C GLN A 130 11.99 3.36 -11.30
N ASP A 131 12.05 3.23 -9.97
CA ASP A 131 13.18 2.57 -9.31
C ASP A 131 13.26 1.08 -9.68
N MET A 132 12.14 0.35 -9.67
CA MET A 132 12.07 -1.06 -10.08
C MET A 132 12.42 -1.31 -11.55
N LEU A 133 12.15 -0.34 -12.43
CA LEU A 133 12.38 -0.48 -13.88
C LEU A 133 13.77 -0.02 -14.33
N TYR A 134 14.36 0.99 -13.68
CA TYR A 134 15.53 1.71 -14.22
C TYR A 134 16.76 1.76 -13.31
N LEU A 135 16.63 1.50 -12.01
CA LEU A 135 17.79 1.44 -11.11
C LEU A 135 18.41 0.03 -11.10
N SER A 136 19.72 -0.02 -10.85
CA SER A 136 20.40 -1.30 -10.65
C SER A 136 20.09 -1.88 -9.25
N PRO A 137 20.11 -3.21 -9.08
CA PRO A 137 19.86 -3.85 -7.79
C PRO A 137 20.70 -3.29 -6.65
N ALA A 138 21.98 -2.99 -6.89
CA ALA A 138 22.92 -2.41 -5.92
C ALA A 138 22.55 -0.99 -5.41
N ILE A 139 21.57 -0.32 -6.04
CA ILE A 139 20.99 0.95 -5.58
C ILE A 139 19.66 0.69 -4.87
N THR A 140 18.76 -0.14 -5.44
CA THR A 140 17.45 -0.43 -4.84
C THR A 140 17.57 -1.20 -3.52
N GLU A 141 18.49 -2.16 -3.43
CA GLU A 141 18.77 -2.96 -2.22
C GLU A 141 19.20 -2.13 -1.00
N ARG A 142 19.60 -0.87 -1.19
CA ARG A 142 19.95 0.05 -0.10
C ARG A 142 18.73 0.63 0.63
N ARG A 143 17.53 0.56 0.03
CA ARG A 143 16.30 1.11 0.60
C ARG A 143 15.52 0.04 1.35
N SER A 144 15.06 0.31 2.58
CA SER A 144 14.32 -0.69 3.38
C SER A 144 13.05 -1.18 2.67
N GLY A 145 12.36 -0.33 1.91
CA GLY A 145 11.18 -0.67 1.12
C GLY A 145 11.42 -1.75 0.08
N TYR A 146 12.63 -1.89 -0.45
CA TYR A 146 12.97 -2.99 -1.37
C TYR A 146 12.87 -4.35 -0.65
N TRP A 147 13.37 -4.42 0.58
CA TRP A 147 13.33 -5.65 1.38
C TRP A 147 11.91 -6.00 1.85
N LYS A 148 11.04 -5.00 2.07
CA LYS A 148 9.59 -5.22 2.26
C LYS A 148 9.00 -5.94 1.05
N ILE A 149 9.28 -5.45 -0.16
CA ILE A 149 8.82 -6.06 -1.42
C ILE A 149 9.38 -7.48 -1.61
N VAL A 150 10.69 -7.68 -1.42
CA VAL A 150 11.34 -8.98 -1.59
C VAL A 150 10.77 -10.04 -0.63
N ASN A 151 10.60 -9.70 0.65
CA ASN A 151 10.05 -10.65 1.62
C ASN A 151 8.55 -10.89 1.40
N ALA A 152 7.79 -9.87 0.97
CA ALA A 152 6.41 -10.05 0.54
C ALA A 152 6.28 -10.99 -0.67
N CYS A 153 7.21 -10.89 -1.64
CA CYS A 153 7.29 -11.81 -2.78
C CYS A 153 7.60 -13.25 -2.34
N ARG A 154 8.54 -13.43 -1.39
CA ARG A 154 8.85 -14.75 -0.82
C ARG A 154 7.65 -15.38 -0.11
N GLN A 155 6.96 -14.60 0.72
CA GLN A 155 5.75 -15.05 1.41
C GLN A 155 4.63 -15.40 0.41
N ALA A 156 4.40 -14.54 -0.58
CA ALA A 156 3.44 -14.80 -1.66
C ALA A 156 3.76 -16.09 -2.43
N PHE A 157 5.03 -16.32 -2.78
CA PHE A 157 5.48 -17.52 -3.46
C PHE A 157 5.25 -18.78 -2.62
N TRP A 158 5.59 -18.75 -1.32
CA TRP A 158 5.34 -19.89 -0.40
C TRP A 158 3.87 -20.19 -0.17
N ASP A 159 3.01 -19.16 -0.15
CA ASP A 159 1.55 -19.32 -0.11
C ASP A 159 0.93 -19.70 -1.48
N GLY A 160 1.74 -19.89 -2.52
CA GLY A 160 1.31 -20.38 -3.84
C GLY A 160 0.89 -19.31 -4.85
N PHE A 161 1.11 -18.02 -4.56
CA PHE A 161 0.79 -16.92 -5.46
C PHE A 161 1.96 -16.59 -6.38
N SER A 162 1.73 -16.63 -7.70
CA SER A 162 2.71 -16.19 -8.72
C SER A 162 2.85 -14.67 -8.80
N TYR A 163 1.89 -13.91 -8.25
CA TYR A 163 1.85 -12.45 -8.34
C TYR A 163 1.49 -11.78 -7.02
N ILE A 164 2.09 -10.60 -6.79
CA ILE A 164 1.76 -9.70 -5.68
C ILE A 164 1.61 -8.26 -6.17
N TRP A 165 0.68 -7.49 -5.60
CA TRP A 165 0.56 -6.05 -5.80
C TRP A 165 1.16 -5.26 -4.64
N VAL A 166 1.85 -4.16 -4.95
CA VAL A 166 2.41 -3.22 -3.97
C VAL A 166 2.20 -1.79 -4.46
N ASP A 167 1.54 -0.95 -3.66
CA ASP A 167 1.15 0.42 -4.02
C ASP A 167 2.33 1.36 -4.34
N THR A 168 3.51 1.10 -3.76
CA THR A 168 4.71 1.91 -3.96
C THR A 168 5.27 1.80 -5.37
N CYS A 169 5.26 0.60 -5.96
CA CYS A 169 5.88 0.30 -7.25
C CYS A 169 4.96 -0.28 -8.33
N CYS A 170 3.69 -0.60 -8.04
CA CYS A 170 2.71 -0.99 -9.07
C CYS A 170 1.91 0.20 -9.62
N ILE A 171 1.75 1.29 -8.85
CA ILE A 171 1.09 2.53 -9.29
C ILE A 171 2.12 3.42 -9.98
N ASP A 172 1.80 3.96 -11.17
CA ASP A 172 2.66 4.96 -11.83
C ASP A 172 2.34 6.38 -11.36
N LYS A 173 3.01 6.80 -10.29
CA LYS A 173 2.89 8.15 -9.71
C LYS A 173 3.53 9.25 -10.57
N SER A 174 4.18 8.92 -11.68
CA SER A 174 4.67 9.91 -12.65
C SER A 174 3.59 10.35 -13.65
N ILE A 175 2.45 9.64 -13.71
CA ILE A 175 1.36 9.88 -14.64
C ILE A 175 0.08 10.20 -13.83
N PRO A 176 -0.31 11.48 -13.67
CA PRO A 176 -1.39 11.88 -12.75
C PRO A 176 -2.73 11.20 -13.00
N TRP A 177 -3.08 10.92 -14.27
CA TRP A 177 -4.33 10.22 -14.59
C TRP A 177 -4.30 8.72 -14.25
N GLN A 178 -3.12 8.08 -14.21
CA GLN A 178 -2.98 6.71 -13.69
C GLN A 178 -3.09 6.72 -12.17
N GLU A 179 -2.41 7.65 -11.48
CA GLU A 179 -2.54 7.81 -10.02
C GLU A 179 -4.02 8.04 -9.63
N GLU A 180 -4.77 8.88 -10.34
CA GLU A 180 -6.22 9.09 -10.13
C GLU A 180 -7.04 7.80 -10.33
N GLN A 181 -6.77 7.02 -11.38
CA GLN A 181 -7.47 5.76 -11.65
C GLN A 181 -7.15 4.68 -10.61
N ASP A 182 -5.89 4.56 -10.21
CA ASP A 182 -5.42 3.62 -9.19
C ASP A 182 -6.00 4.00 -7.81
N ILE A 183 -6.02 5.29 -7.44
CA ILE A 183 -6.65 5.77 -6.20
C ILE A 183 -8.13 5.39 -6.14
N ASN A 184 -8.89 5.64 -7.21
CA ASN A 184 -10.30 5.28 -7.30
C ASN A 184 -10.55 3.75 -7.34
N SER A 185 -9.52 2.96 -7.67
CA SER A 185 -9.57 1.49 -7.76
C SER A 185 -8.95 0.78 -6.56
N MET A 186 -8.28 1.48 -5.65
CA MET A 186 -7.47 0.92 -4.57
C MET A 186 -8.25 -0.07 -3.69
N TYR A 187 -9.46 0.30 -3.24
CA TYR A 187 -10.36 -0.61 -2.52
C TYR A 187 -10.68 -1.89 -3.31
N ALA A 188 -10.86 -1.78 -4.63
CA ALA A 188 -11.15 -2.93 -5.48
C ALA A 188 -9.92 -3.84 -5.65
N TYR A 189 -8.71 -3.29 -5.69
CA TYR A 189 -7.47 -4.06 -5.68
C TYR A 189 -7.32 -4.86 -4.38
N TYR A 190 -7.57 -4.25 -3.22
CA TYR A 190 -7.58 -4.98 -1.96
C TYR A 190 -8.75 -5.99 -1.85
N TRP A 191 -9.94 -5.64 -2.32
CA TRP A 191 -11.12 -6.53 -2.34
C TRP A 191 -10.91 -7.79 -3.18
N ASN A 192 -10.24 -7.65 -4.34
CA ASN A 192 -10.01 -8.74 -5.29
C ASN A 192 -8.68 -9.49 -5.06
N SER A 193 -7.88 -9.08 -4.07
CA SER A 193 -6.74 -9.87 -3.60
C SER A 193 -7.21 -11.11 -2.84
N GLU A 194 -6.44 -12.19 -2.94
CA GLU A 194 -6.73 -13.44 -2.20
C GLU A 194 -6.27 -13.34 -0.73
N VAL A 195 -5.20 -12.58 -0.49
CA VAL A 195 -4.66 -12.28 0.84
C VAL A 195 -3.90 -10.97 0.86
N CYS A 196 -4.10 -10.20 1.93
CA CYS A 196 -3.31 -9.03 2.28
C CYS A 196 -2.25 -9.39 3.33
N TYR A 197 -0.99 -9.18 3.02
CA TYR A 197 0.12 -9.27 3.97
C TYR A 197 0.35 -7.88 4.55
N VAL A 198 0.17 -7.74 5.86
CA VAL A 198 0.45 -6.51 6.59
C VAL A 198 1.83 -6.61 7.23
N TYR A 199 2.76 -5.77 6.80
CA TYR A 199 4.09 -5.67 7.39
C TYR A 199 4.14 -4.54 8.44
N LEU A 200 4.42 -4.91 9.69
CA LEU A 200 4.49 -4.01 10.84
C LEU A 200 5.96 -3.71 11.19
N ASN A 201 6.50 -2.62 10.62
CA ASN A 201 7.89 -2.22 10.84
C ASN A 201 8.20 -1.77 12.28
N ASP A 202 7.17 -1.52 13.10
CA ASP A 202 7.24 -1.08 14.48
C ASP A 202 6.87 -2.17 15.51
N PHE A 203 6.74 -3.42 15.08
CA PHE A 203 6.38 -4.55 15.95
C PHE A 203 7.35 -5.73 15.83
N ARG A 204 7.87 -6.16 16.99
CA ARG A 204 8.69 -7.37 17.19
C ARG A 204 8.09 -8.17 18.34
N ILE A 205 8.11 -9.50 18.23
CA ILE A 205 7.70 -10.43 19.30
C ILE A 205 8.76 -10.39 20.42
N SER A 206 8.32 -10.10 21.64
CA SER A 206 9.16 -10.06 22.84
C SER A 206 9.17 -11.40 23.60
N GLY A 207 8.17 -12.26 23.36
CA GLY A 207 7.97 -13.51 24.08
C GLY A 207 7.05 -13.37 25.30
N ASP A 208 6.57 -12.17 25.63
CA ASP A 208 5.45 -11.93 26.53
C ASP A 208 4.15 -11.79 25.71
N PRO A 209 3.24 -12.78 25.74
CA PRO A 209 2.00 -12.74 24.95
C PRO A 209 1.06 -11.58 25.29
N ALA A 210 1.09 -11.06 26.52
CA ALA A 210 0.27 -9.93 26.92
C ALA A 210 0.86 -8.63 26.40
N TYR A 211 2.18 -8.44 26.54
CA TYR A 211 2.86 -7.29 25.96
C TYR A 211 2.75 -7.28 24.43
N ASP A 212 3.06 -8.39 23.77
CA ASP A 212 3.05 -8.50 22.31
C ASP A 212 1.66 -8.20 21.71
N LYS A 213 0.58 -8.58 22.41
CA LYS A 213 -0.79 -8.28 22.00
C LYS A 213 -1.18 -6.82 22.26
N TYR A 214 -1.09 -6.34 23.50
CA TYR A 214 -1.68 -5.06 23.91
C TYR A 214 -0.75 -3.85 23.76
N CYS A 215 0.57 -4.06 23.84
CA CYS A 215 1.58 -2.99 23.81
C CYS A 215 2.42 -3.01 22.53
N GLY A 216 2.63 -4.17 21.92
CA GLY A 216 3.21 -4.32 20.59
C GLY A 216 2.17 -4.14 19.49
N PHE A 217 1.56 -5.24 19.05
CA PHE A 217 0.61 -5.28 17.94
C PHE A 217 -0.48 -4.21 18.03
N GLY A 218 -1.22 -4.16 19.16
CA GLY A 218 -2.34 -3.24 19.34
C GLY A 218 -1.99 -1.75 19.35
N LYS A 219 -0.69 -1.38 19.40
CA LYS A 219 -0.20 0.00 19.33
C LYS A 219 0.56 0.33 18.05
N SER A 220 0.65 -0.59 17.08
CA SER A 220 1.32 -0.32 15.81
C SER A 220 0.72 0.90 15.09
N THR A 221 1.60 1.78 14.62
CA THR A 221 1.28 2.96 13.81
C THR A 221 0.68 2.62 12.45
N TRP A 222 0.64 1.34 12.07
CA TRP A 222 -0.15 0.86 10.94
C TRP A 222 -1.64 1.17 11.12
N PHE A 223 -2.19 0.97 12.32
CA PHE A 223 -3.61 1.26 12.61
C PHE A 223 -3.97 2.75 12.54
N THR A 224 -2.98 3.64 12.60
CA THR A 224 -3.17 5.09 12.55
C THR A 224 -2.99 5.71 11.16
N ARG A 225 -2.75 4.93 10.10
CA ARG A 225 -2.69 5.45 8.72
C ARG A 225 -4.09 5.46 8.09
N GLY A 226 -4.40 6.49 7.28
CA GLY A 226 -5.69 6.61 6.59
C GLY A 226 -5.95 5.47 5.62
N TRP A 227 -5.02 5.25 4.69
CA TRP A 227 -5.12 4.22 3.65
C TRP A 227 -5.29 2.80 4.20
N THR A 228 -4.62 2.45 5.30
CA THR A 228 -4.72 1.11 5.93
C THR A 228 -6.12 0.74 6.41
N LEU A 229 -7.07 1.68 6.42
CA LEU A 229 -8.47 1.39 6.62
C LEU A 229 -9.05 0.52 5.49
N GLN A 230 -8.76 0.84 4.23
CA GLN A 230 -9.19 0.01 3.08
C GLN A 230 -8.46 -1.35 3.08
N GLU A 231 -7.18 -1.32 3.44
CA GLU A 231 -6.27 -2.47 3.46
C GLU A 231 -6.65 -3.50 4.54
N LEU A 232 -7.25 -3.03 5.65
CA LEU A 232 -7.84 -3.89 6.69
C LEU A 232 -9.20 -4.48 6.26
N LEU A 233 -10.05 -3.66 5.65
CA LEU A 233 -11.48 -3.94 5.52
C LEU A 233 -11.86 -4.63 4.21
N ALA A 234 -11.23 -4.29 3.09
CA ALA A 234 -11.59 -4.83 1.77
C ALA A 234 -11.17 -6.30 1.55
N PRO A 235 -9.97 -6.77 1.97
CA PRO A 235 -9.56 -8.15 1.77
C PRO A 235 -10.37 -9.12 2.65
N SER A 236 -10.70 -10.29 2.11
CA SER A 236 -11.26 -11.41 2.88
C SER A 236 -10.26 -11.95 3.90
N SER A 237 -8.99 -12.06 3.50
CA SER A 237 -7.88 -12.55 4.31
C SER A 237 -6.84 -11.45 4.53
N VAL A 238 -6.47 -11.22 5.80
CA VAL A 238 -5.41 -10.28 6.19
C VAL A 238 -4.54 -10.99 7.22
N ARG A 239 -3.23 -11.08 6.95
CA ARG A 239 -2.21 -11.73 7.79
C ARG A 239 -1.16 -10.71 8.20
N PHE A 240 -0.84 -10.66 9.48
CA PHE A 240 0.08 -9.68 10.06
C PHE A 240 1.46 -10.30 10.31
N PHE A 241 2.50 -9.58 9.91
CA PHE A 241 3.90 -9.96 10.02
C PHE A 241 4.69 -8.91 10.81
N THR A 242 5.64 -9.37 11.62
CA THR A 242 6.57 -8.51 12.39
C THR A 242 7.59 -7.83 11.49
N VAL A 243 8.38 -6.92 12.07
CA VAL A 243 9.58 -6.32 11.44
C VAL A 243 10.58 -7.38 10.96
N ASP A 244 10.62 -8.55 11.61
CA ASP A 244 11.48 -9.69 11.29
C ASP A 244 10.82 -10.66 10.28
N TRP A 245 9.67 -10.30 9.71
CA TRP A 245 8.85 -11.12 8.80
C TRP A 245 8.31 -12.43 9.40
N GLU A 246 8.14 -12.47 10.72
CA GLU A 246 7.48 -13.58 11.41
C GLU A 246 5.96 -13.40 11.37
N PHE A 247 5.22 -14.46 11.04
CA PHE A 247 3.75 -14.44 11.06
C PHE A 247 3.23 -14.40 12.50
N TYR A 248 2.50 -13.33 12.84
CA TYR A 248 1.95 -13.14 14.19
C TYR A 248 0.50 -13.63 14.31
N GLY A 249 -0.32 -13.45 13.27
CA GLY A 249 -1.72 -13.86 13.27
C GLY A 249 -2.53 -13.26 12.13
N ASP A 250 -3.79 -13.69 12.01
CA ASP A 250 -4.74 -13.17 11.02
C ASP A 250 -5.81 -12.25 11.64
N LYS A 251 -6.52 -11.49 10.79
CA LYS A 251 -7.60 -10.57 11.18
C LYS A 251 -8.77 -11.25 11.92
N LYS A 252 -9.02 -12.54 11.71
CA LYS A 252 -10.09 -13.27 12.41
C LYS A 252 -9.67 -13.62 13.84
N TYR A 253 -8.44 -14.08 14.02
CA TYR A 253 -7.82 -14.40 15.30
C TYR A 253 -7.60 -13.14 16.16
N LEU A 254 -7.00 -12.10 15.58
CA LEU A 254 -6.66 -10.83 16.25
C LEU A 254 -7.84 -9.85 16.33
N GLY A 255 -9.06 -10.28 16.01
CA GLY A 255 -10.20 -9.37 15.86
C GLY A 255 -10.58 -8.59 17.12
N ASP A 256 -10.29 -9.09 18.32
CA ASP A 256 -10.56 -8.36 19.57
C ASP A 256 -9.59 -7.18 19.78
N ILE A 257 -8.31 -7.38 19.48
CA ILE A 257 -7.28 -6.35 19.60
C ILE A 257 -7.32 -5.36 18.42
N ILE A 258 -7.71 -5.80 17.22
CA ILE A 258 -7.96 -4.90 16.08
C ILE A 258 -9.18 -4.00 16.35
N GLU A 259 -10.26 -4.54 16.92
CA GLU A 259 -11.43 -3.75 17.34
C GLU A 259 -11.03 -2.66 18.35
N LEU A 260 -10.23 -3.00 19.37
CA LEU A 260 -9.70 -2.03 20.33
C LEU A 260 -8.78 -0.97 19.68
N ALA A 261 -7.87 -1.38 18.78
CA ALA A 261 -6.91 -0.48 18.13
C ALA A 261 -7.55 0.47 17.10
N THR A 262 -8.70 0.10 16.54
CA THR A 262 -9.35 0.86 15.44
C THR A 262 -10.69 1.49 15.80
N ASN A 263 -11.32 1.05 16.90
CA ASN A 263 -12.73 1.33 17.23
C ASN A 263 -13.74 0.91 16.15
N ILE A 264 -13.36 -0.01 15.27
CA ILE A 264 -14.26 -0.59 14.26
C ILE A 264 -14.87 -1.88 14.84
N PRO A 265 -16.21 -1.98 14.97
CA PRO A 265 -16.85 -3.17 15.51
C PRO A 265 -16.46 -4.45 14.77
N ARG A 266 -16.08 -5.52 15.50
CA ARG A 266 -15.53 -6.77 14.93
C ARG A 266 -16.40 -7.41 13.86
N LYS A 267 -17.73 -7.18 13.89
CA LYS A 267 -18.68 -7.58 12.84
C LYS A 267 -18.28 -7.13 11.43
N PHE A 268 -17.58 -6.00 11.28
CA PHE A 268 -17.18 -5.44 9.99
C PHE A 268 -15.81 -5.92 9.46
N PHE A 269 -15.11 -6.78 10.22
CA PHE A 269 -13.90 -7.42 9.71
C PHE A 269 -14.21 -8.56 8.73
N ASP A 270 -15.44 -9.08 8.77
CA ASP A 270 -16.07 -9.68 7.60
C ASP A 270 -16.55 -8.55 6.66
N ARG A 271 -15.95 -8.53 5.46
CA ARG A 271 -16.15 -7.49 4.46
C ARG A 271 -17.57 -7.41 3.91
N GLU A 272 -18.34 -8.50 3.97
CA GLU A 272 -19.71 -8.50 3.47
C GLU A 272 -20.64 -7.66 4.37
N ASN A 273 -20.35 -7.60 5.68
CA ASN A 273 -21.10 -6.80 6.65
C ASN A 273 -20.89 -5.29 6.49
N ILE A 274 -19.80 -4.84 5.84
CA ILE A 274 -19.52 -3.42 5.60
C ILE A 274 -20.67 -2.76 4.83
N ARG A 275 -21.35 -3.49 3.94
CA ARG A 275 -22.48 -2.93 3.17
C ARG A 275 -23.62 -2.46 4.07
N GLY A 276 -23.85 -3.15 5.19
CA GLY A 276 -24.89 -2.82 6.18
C GLY A 276 -24.55 -1.72 7.17
N ALA A 277 -23.30 -1.24 7.23
CA ALA A 277 -22.94 -0.09 8.04
C ALA A 277 -23.51 1.22 7.46
N GLU A 278 -23.97 2.10 8.35
CA GLU A 278 -24.45 3.43 7.96
C GLU A 278 -23.33 4.29 7.39
N LEU A 279 -23.68 5.33 6.60
CA LEU A 279 -22.68 6.22 6.01
C LEU A 279 -21.85 6.92 7.09
N ARG A 280 -22.50 7.41 8.17
CA ARG A 280 -21.83 8.05 9.31
C ARG A 280 -20.91 7.10 10.06
N GLU A 281 -21.30 5.83 10.22
CA GLU A 281 -20.50 4.79 10.86
C GLU A 281 -19.23 4.50 10.03
N LYS A 282 -19.36 4.31 8.71
CA LYS A 282 -18.20 4.13 7.80
C LYS A 282 -17.22 5.30 7.83
N MET A 283 -17.75 6.52 7.90
CA MET A 283 -16.97 7.75 7.95
C MET A 283 -16.22 7.92 9.28
N SER A 284 -16.79 7.46 10.41
CA SER A 284 -16.12 7.56 11.71
C SER A 284 -14.84 6.71 11.82
N TRP A 285 -14.72 5.64 11.01
CA TRP A 285 -13.60 4.69 11.04
C TRP A 285 -12.23 5.28 10.64
N SER A 286 -12.18 6.50 10.07
CA SER A 286 -10.91 7.19 9.77
C SER A 286 -10.59 8.40 10.67
N VAL A 287 -11.42 8.72 11.66
CA VAL A 287 -11.25 9.92 12.51
C VAL A 287 -9.91 9.96 13.26
N PHE A 288 -9.46 8.82 13.79
CA PHE A 288 -8.17 8.71 14.47
C PHE A 288 -6.97 8.52 13.52
N ARG A 289 -7.22 8.40 12.22
CA ARG A 289 -6.19 8.12 11.21
C ARG A 289 -5.56 9.40 10.67
N GLY A 290 -4.27 9.33 10.37
CA GLY A 290 -3.47 10.38 9.76
C GLY A 290 -3.04 10.01 8.34
N THR A 291 -2.79 11.02 7.52
CA THR A 291 -2.34 10.88 6.13
C THR A 291 -1.17 11.85 5.86
N THR A 292 -0.29 11.47 4.93
CA THR A 292 0.84 12.32 4.54
C THR A 292 0.39 13.47 3.64
N LYS A 293 -0.40 13.17 2.59
CA LYS A 293 -1.09 14.19 1.81
C LYS A 293 -2.41 14.56 2.54
N PRO A 294 -2.75 15.85 2.74
CA PRO A 294 -3.96 16.23 3.47
C PRO A 294 -5.27 15.76 2.83
N GLU A 295 -5.32 15.70 1.50
CA GLU A 295 -6.49 15.30 0.69
C GLU A 295 -6.82 13.81 0.85
N ASP A 296 -5.82 12.98 1.16
CA ASP A 296 -6.02 11.54 1.40
C ASP A 296 -6.99 11.27 2.56
N ARG A 297 -7.24 12.23 3.46
CA ARG A 297 -8.30 12.07 4.49
C ARG A 297 -9.68 11.85 3.87
N ALA A 298 -9.95 12.43 2.71
CA ALA A 298 -11.14 12.17 1.92
C ALA A 298 -10.93 10.96 0.99
N TYR A 299 -9.79 10.89 0.29
CA TYR A 299 -9.58 9.84 -0.74
C TYR A 299 -9.49 8.41 -0.16
N CYS A 300 -8.95 8.24 1.06
CA CYS A 300 -8.94 6.94 1.73
C CYS A 300 -10.32 6.41 2.15
N LEU A 301 -11.39 7.19 2.00
CA LEU A 301 -12.76 6.74 2.23
C LEU A 301 -13.50 6.26 0.97
N LEU A 302 -13.06 6.63 -0.23
CA LEU A 302 -13.85 6.53 -1.48
C LEU A 302 -14.47 5.14 -1.69
N GLY A 303 -13.67 4.08 -1.65
CA GLY A 303 -14.15 2.72 -1.90
C GLY A 303 -15.05 2.15 -0.79
N ILE A 304 -14.81 2.50 0.48
CA ILE A 304 -15.64 2.08 1.62
C ILE A 304 -17.02 2.74 1.55
N LEU A 305 -17.06 4.01 1.14
CA LEU A 305 -18.29 4.76 0.89
C LEU A 305 -18.90 4.44 -0.48
N GLY A 306 -18.27 3.57 -1.28
CA GLY A 306 -18.79 3.08 -2.54
C GLY A 306 -18.86 4.13 -3.66
N VAL A 307 -18.02 5.16 -3.62
CA VAL A 307 -17.98 6.28 -4.58
C VAL A 307 -16.62 6.42 -5.26
N THR A 308 -16.57 7.24 -6.30
CA THR A 308 -15.38 7.67 -7.03
C THR A 308 -15.41 9.19 -7.19
N THR A 309 -14.25 9.84 -7.30
CA THR A 309 -14.17 11.29 -7.55
C THR A 309 -12.82 11.65 -8.20
N LYS A 310 -12.75 12.84 -8.81
CA LYS A 310 -11.49 13.37 -9.33
C LYS A 310 -10.55 13.69 -8.17
N THR A 311 -9.34 13.15 -8.20
CA THR A 311 -8.30 13.45 -7.20
C THR A 311 -7.44 14.62 -7.63
N GLU A 312 -7.27 15.63 -6.78
CA GLU A 312 -6.47 16.82 -7.04
C GLU A 312 -5.55 17.11 -5.85
N TYR A 313 -4.29 16.69 -5.92
CA TYR A 313 -3.33 16.95 -4.86
C TYR A 313 -2.84 18.40 -4.89
N GLY A 314 -2.86 19.07 -3.73
CA GLY A 314 -2.64 20.51 -3.62
C GLY A 314 -3.93 21.33 -3.55
N GLU A 315 -5.11 20.72 -3.73
CA GLU A 315 -6.38 21.43 -3.47
C GLU A 315 -6.63 21.64 -1.96
N GLY A 316 -5.98 20.85 -1.09
CA GLY A 316 -6.14 20.93 0.35
C GLY A 316 -7.37 20.20 0.87
N VAL A 317 -7.30 19.79 2.14
CA VAL A 317 -8.26 18.86 2.76
C VAL A 317 -9.73 19.27 2.63
N PHE A 318 -10.07 20.56 2.75
CA PHE A 318 -11.45 21.03 2.69
C PHE A 318 -12.07 20.80 1.29
N ARG A 319 -11.36 21.17 0.22
CA ARG A 319 -11.86 20.98 -1.16
C ARG A 319 -11.96 19.50 -1.54
N ALA A 320 -11.07 18.66 -1.04
CA ALA A 320 -11.18 17.21 -1.19
C ALA A 320 -12.43 16.65 -0.49
N PHE A 321 -12.81 17.20 0.68
CA PHE A 321 -14.07 16.86 1.35
C PHE A 321 -15.31 17.45 0.67
N ASP A 322 -15.23 18.64 0.06
CA ASP A 322 -16.33 19.20 -0.77
C ASP A 322 -16.63 18.26 -1.95
N ARG A 323 -15.58 17.79 -2.67
CA ARG A 323 -15.73 16.79 -3.74
C ARG A 323 -16.33 15.49 -3.25
N LEU A 324 -15.92 15.03 -2.07
CA LEU A 324 -16.50 13.83 -1.46
C LEU A 324 -17.98 14.05 -1.12
N HIS A 325 -18.34 15.22 -0.56
CA HIS A 325 -19.72 15.57 -0.26
C HIS A 325 -20.61 15.56 -1.51
N ASP A 326 -20.14 16.15 -2.62
CA ASP A 326 -20.90 16.19 -3.86
C ASP A 326 -21.23 14.79 -4.39
N VAL A 327 -20.24 13.89 -4.43
CA VAL A 327 -20.48 12.51 -4.90
C VAL A 327 -21.31 11.69 -3.92
N LEU A 328 -21.17 11.91 -2.61
CA LEU A 328 -22.01 11.28 -1.57
C LEU A 328 -23.47 11.72 -1.68
N ARG A 329 -23.75 13.01 -1.82
CA ARG A 329 -25.10 13.57 -1.95
C ARG A 329 -25.85 13.03 -3.17
N ILE A 330 -25.11 12.65 -4.21
CA ILE A 330 -25.66 11.97 -5.40
C ILE A 330 -25.88 10.48 -5.16
N ARG A 331 -24.91 9.80 -4.52
CA ARG A 331 -24.96 8.36 -4.26
C ARG A 331 -25.98 7.99 -3.16
N TYR A 332 -26.24 8.92 -2.25
CA TYR A 332 -27.10 8.79 -1.07
C TYR A 332 -27.97 10.05 -0.92
N PRO A 333 -29.05 10.21 -1.72
CA PRO A 333 -29.85 11.45 -1.73
C PRO A 333 -30.51 11.82 -0.39
N ASP A 334 -30.72 10.83 0.47
CA ASP A 334 -31.38 10.98 1.78
C ASP A 334 -30.43 11.39 2.91
N THR A 335 -29.10 11.39 2.69
CA THR A 335 -28.11 11.77 3.73
C THR A 335 -27.89 13.28 3.84
N LYS A 336 -28.94 14.08 3.59
CA LYS A 336 -28.91 15.54 3.73
C LYS A 336 -28.63 15.90 5.20
N GLY A 337 -27.41 16.35 5.51
CA GLY A 337 -26.95 16.66 6.86
C GLY A 337 -25.85 15.75 7.42
N ILE A 338 -25.34 14.79 6.64
CA ILE A 338 -24.03 14.18 6.91
C ILE A 338 -22.96 15.09 6.29
N ASP A 339 -22.47 16.04 7.08
CA ASP A 339 -21.30 16.87 6.75
C ASP A 339 -20.04 15.98 6.71
N PRO A 340 -19.33 15.85 5.57
CA PRO A 340 -18.12 15.03 5.51
C PRO A 340 -16.94 15.55 6.34
N LEU A 341 -16.98 16.82 6.79
CA LEU A 341 -16.05 17.34 7.79
C LEU A 341 -16.31 16.76 9.19
N LEU A 342 -17.36 15.95 9.38
CA LEU A 342 -17.50 14.99 10.49
C LEU A 342 -16.39 13.92 10.53
N VAL A 343 -15.40 13.97 9.63
CA VAL A 343 -14.20 13.11 9.68
C VAL A 343 -12.92 13.92 9.93
N SER A 344 -13.03 15.25 10.00
CA SER A 344 -11.98 16.06 10.62
C SER A 344 -11.87 15.72 12.11
N ARG A 345 -10.71 15.96 12.73
CA ARG A 345 -10.46 15.73 14.16
C ARG A 345 -11.16 16.78 15.06
N SER A 346 -12.38 17.16 14.73
CA SER A 346 -13.21 18.10 15.49
C SER A 346 -13.79 17.41 16.73
N CYS A 347 -13.89 18.15 17.84
CA CYS A 347 -14.43 17.62 19.10
C CYS A 347 -15.89 17.14 18.96
N SER A 348 -16.68 17.72 18.06
CA SER A 348 -18.05 17.27 17.78
C SER A 348 -18.10 15.84 17.25
N VAL A 349 -17.11 15.43 16.46
CA VAL A 349 -16.97 14.08 15.91
C VAL A 349 -16.62 13.08 17.00
N LEU A 350 -15.65 13.45 17.85
CA LEU A 350 -15.25 12.63 19.00
C LEU A 350 -16.41 12.45 19.98
N PHE A 351 -17.28 13.46 20.12
CA PHE A 351 -18.48 13.41 20.95
C PHE A 351 -19.57 12.50 20.36
N GLU A 352 -19.81 12.51 19.05
CA GLU A 352 -20.72 11.54 18.41
C GLU A 352 -20.16 10.12 18.45
N ILE A 353 -18.83 9.93 18.28
CA ILE A 353 -18.18 8.64 18.53
C ILE A 353 -18.40 8.21 19.99
N TYR A 354 -18.25 9.11 20.97
CA TYR A 354 -18.51 8.81 22.38
C TYR A 354 -19.96 8.41 22.68
N LYS A 355 -20.95 9.00 21.98
CA LYS A 355 -22.36 8.57 22.11
C LYS A 355 -22.62 7.17 21.54
N HIS A 356 -21.96 6.83 20.43
CA HIS A 356 -22.25 5.61 19.67
C HIS A 356 -21.32 4.42 19.99
N SER A 357 -20.12 4.66 20.48
CA SER A 357 -19.18 3.62 20.93
C SER A 357 -19.21 3.51 22.46
N ASN A 358 -19.39 2.28 22.96
CA ASN A 358 -19.50 1.99 24.40
C ASN A 358 -18.37 2.66 25.20
N GLN A 359 -18.73 3.27 26.34
CA GLN A 359 -17.98 4.24 27.16
C GLN A 359 -16.50 3.94 27.52
N LYS A 360 -15.95 2.76 27.18
CA LYS A 360 -14.60 2.32 27.57
C LYS A 360 -13.47 2.87 26.69
N SER A 361 -13.70 3.11 25.41
CA SER A 361 -12.61 3.47 24.47
C SER A 361 -12.10 4.90 24.63
N LEU A 362 -12.95 5.86 25.01
CA LEU A 362 -12.55 7.27 25.08
C LEU A 362 -11.78 7.63 26.37
N ALA A 363 -11.98 6.88 27.47
CA ALA A 363 -11.29 7.12 28.73
C ALA A 363 -9.76 6.98 28.58
N ILE A 364 -9.32 5.92 27.91
CA ILE A 364 -7.90 5.66 27.58
C ILE A 364 -7.34 6.76 26.65
N TYR A 365 -8.18 7.41 25.86
CA TYR A 365 -7.78 8.44 24.90
C TYR A 365 -7.61 9.82 25.53
N LEU A 366 -8.49 10.20 26.48
CA LEU A 366 -8.38 11.46 27.22
C LEU A 366 -7.11 11.50 28.10
N ASP A 367 -6.71 10.36 28.65
CA ASP A 367 -5.46 10.19 29.42
C ASP A 367 -4.16 10.28 28.57
N HIS A 368 -4.29 10.41 27.24
CA HIS A 368 -3.16 10.46 26.30
C HIS A 368 -3.07 11.75 25.47
N LEU A 369 -3.95 12.73 25.72
CA LEU A 369 -3.76 14.08 25.19
C LEU A 369 -2.66 14.80 25.99
N PRO A 370 -1.69 15.47 25.32
CA PRO A 370 -0.70 16.29 26.02
C PRO A 370 -1.41 17.37 26.86
N SER A 371 -1.02 17.47 28.14
CA SER A 371 -1.55 18.45 29.09
C SER A 371 -0.98 19.86 28.84
N SER A 372 -1.16 20.39 27.63
CA SER A 372 -0.93 21.79 27.30
C SER A 372 -2.19 22.61 27.57
N SER A 373 -2.17 23.33 28.69
CA SER A 373 -3.23 24.24 29.16
C SER A 373 -3.69 25.25 28.10
N SER A 374 -5.00 25.27 27.80
CA SER A 374 -5.80 26.48 27.44
C SER A 374 -7.19 26.16 26.88
N PHE A 375 -7.45 24.94 26.39
CA PHE A 375 -8.67 24.64 25.62
C PHE A 375 -9.97 24.38 26.42
N THR A 376 -9.95 24.48 27.75
CA THR A 376 -11.09 24.11 28.62
C THR A 376 -11.98 25.27 29.09
N SER A 377 -11.65 26.54 28.80
CA SER A 377 -12.43 27.69 29.30
C SER A 377 -13.51 28.23 28.35
N THR A 378 -13.65 27.69 27.14
CA THR A 378 -14.50 28.29 26.07
C THR A 378 -15.57 27.33 25.54
N LEU A 379 -16.03 26.39 26.37
CA LEU A 379 -16.97 25.31 25.97
C LEU A 379 -18.20 25.16 26.88
N ILE A 380 -18.54 26.20 27.65
CA ILE A 380 -19.82 26.32 28.37
C ILE A 380 -20.40 27.74 28.18
N GLY A 381 -20.35 28.24 26.94
CA GLY A 381 -20.88 29.54 26.56
C GLY A 381 -21.26 29.56 25.09
N GLU A 382 -22.56 29.68 24.84
CA GLU A 382 -23.27 29.71 23.54
C GLU A 382 -23.43 28.36 22.81
#